data_AF-A0A9R1B6D9-F1
#
_entry.id   AF-A0A9R1B6D9-F1
#
_cell.length_a   1.000
_cell.length_b   1.000
_cell.length_c   1.000
_cell.angle_alpha   90.00
_cell.angle_beta   90.00
_cell.angle_gamma   90.00
#
_symmetry.space_group_name_H-M   'P 1'
#
loop_
_entity.id
_entity.type
_entity.pdbx_description
1 polymer ?
#
loop_
_entity_poly.entity_id
_entity_poly.type
_entity_poly.pdbx_seq_one_letter_code
_entity_poly.pdbx_strand_id
1 'polypeptide(L)'
;MEKLLSSAVASHDHETVPGRFLLPPAPPVSLPVIDLSGGRDEVRRAVLRAGKEFGFFQVVNHGVPERTMRELGTACGEFFRLPLADKVALYSESEDTERTNRLFSSTMCVSGGQSYWRHCLRLACYPVESTKPGWPEKPAALQPALEDFIVPARSVGMELLRLLCEGIGLPPDYFEGDLSGGEVILNANHYPACPDPGVTLGLPPHCDRNLITVLLQPGYVCGLQVSYDGGWIDVEPIPEALVINFGHQLEIATNGLLRSVEHRAVANVAVGRTSVAAFIMPTMDCVVRPAKELLGEGRPARYRSIAFRDFMRSYKL
;
A
#
# COMPACT_ATOMS: atom_id res chain seq x y z
N MET A 1 23.52 12.33 -6.20
CA MET A 1 23.09 12.53 -7.60
C MET A 1 23.25 11.28 -8.48
N GLU A 2 24.16 10.35 -8.16
CA GLU A 2 24.30 9.03 -8.85
C GLU A 2 23.27 7.95 -8.45
N LYS A 3 22.38 8.22 -7.47
CA LYS A 3 21.44 7.23 -6.91
C LYS A 3 20.06 7.20 -7.57
N LEU A 4 19.81 8.05 -8.55
CA LEU A 4 18.73 7.79 -9.50
C LEU A 4 19.24 6.72 -10.43
N LEU A 5 18.61 5.55 -10.41
CA LEU A 5 18.92 4.41 -11.27
C LEU A 5 18.71 4.82 -12.74
N SER A 6 19.64 5.59 -13.28
CA SER A 6 19.89 5.70 -14.71
C SER A 6 20.59 4.40 -15.12
N SER A 7 20.37 4.00 -16.37
CA SER A 7 20.72 2.74 -17.03
C SER A 7 22.22 2.36 -17.07
N ALA A 8 23.00 2.65 -16.05
CA ALA A 8 24.41 2.32 -15.96
C ALA A 8 24.63 1.18 -14.96
N VAL A 9 25.01 0.02 -15.50
CA VAL A 9 25.58 -1.09 -14.73
C VAL A 9 26.94 -0.62 -14.22
N ALA A 10 27.03 -0.29 -12.93
CA ALA A 10 28.31 -0.09 -12.27
C ALA A 10 28.65 -1.35 -11.47
N SER A 11 29.61 -2.10 -11.99
CA SER A 11 30.27 -3.22 -11.33
C SER A 11 31.04 -2.73 -10.11
N HIS A 12 30.65 -3.14 -8.90
CA HIS A 12 31.55 -3.19 -7.75
C HIS A 12 31.25 -4.45 -6.94
N ASP A 13 32.31 -5.21 -6.71
CA ASP A 13 32.35 -6.43 -5.91
C ASP A 13 31.89 -6.13 -4.47
N HIS A 14 30.81 -6.79 -4.06
CA HIS A 14 30.47 -6.94 -2.65
C HIS A 14 30.12 -8.41 -2.38
N GLU A 15 30.97 -9.02 -1.57
CA GLU A 15 30.79 -10.37 -1.05
C GLU A 15 29.46 -10.48 -0.29
N THR A 16 28.67 -11.47 -0.70
CA THR A 16 27.41 -11.97 -0.10
C THR A 16 26.11 -11.17 -0.38
N VAL A 17 25.81 -11.02 -1.67
CA VAL A 17 24.41 -10.97 -2.15
C VAL A 17 23.77 -12.37 -1.96
N PRO A 18 22.50 -12.51 -1.52
CA PRO A 18 21.84 -13.81 -1.59
C PRO A 18 21.85 -14.27 -3.05
N GLY A 19 22.51 -15.39 -3.35
CA GLY A 19 22.90 -15.79 -4.72
C GLY A 19 21.76 -15.98 -5.73
N ARG A 20 20.51 -15.86 -5.30
CA ARG A 20 19.30 -15.64 -6.10
C ARG A 20 18.14 -15.56 -5.11
N PHE A 21 17.19 -14.64 -5.30
CA PHE A 21 15.80 -14.84 -4.88
C PHE A 21 15.25 -16.01 -5.70
N LEU A 22 15.54 -17.25 -5.29
CA LEU A 22 14.85 -18.43 -5.78
C LEU A 22 13.41 -18.33 -5.27
N LEU A 23 12.52 -17.82 -6.13
CA LEU A 23 11.10 -17.80 -5.83
C LEU A 23 10.60 -19.25 -5.85
N PRO A 24 10.11 -19.81 -4.72
CA PRO A 24 9.43 -21.10 -4.78
C PRO A 24 8.21 -20.99 -5.71
N PRO A 25 7.79 -22.08 -6.36
CA PRO A 25 6.56 -22.06 -7.17
C PRO A 25 5.39 -21.61 -6.30
N ALA A 26 4.63 -20.62 -6.78
CA ALA A 26 3.45 -20.15 -6.08
C ALA A 26 2.42 -21.29 -5.94
N PRO A 27 1.79 -21.47 -4.76
CA PRO A 27 0.68 -22.41 -4.63
C PRO A 27 -0.48 -21.97 -5.52
N PRO A 28 -1.39 -22.87 -5.95
CA PRO A 28 -2.51 -22.58 -6.85
C PRO A 28 -3.65 -21.82 -6.15
N VAL A 29 -3.32 -20.86 -5.31
CA VAL A 29 -4.24 -20.10 -4.46
C VAL A 29 -4.28 -18.67 -4.96
N SER A 30 -5.47 -18.21 -5.34
CA SER A 30 -5.73 -16.82 -5.75
C SER A 30 -6.43 -16.05 -4.65
N LEU A 31 -6.18 -14.74 -4.56
CA LEU A 31 -6.94 -13.88 -3.65
C LEU A 31 -8.43 -13.86 -4.03
N PRO A 32 -9.36 -13.79 -3.04
CA PRO A 32 -10.77 -13.61 -3.31
C PRO A 32 -11.05 -12.32 -4.07
N VAL A 33 -12.00 -12.38 -5.02
CA VAL A 33 -12.53 -11.22 -5.74
C VAL A 33 -13.95 -10.98 -5.25
N ILE A 34 -14.23 -9.76 -4.78
CA ILE A 34 -15.50 -9.41 -4.15
C ILE A 34 -16.19 -8.33 -4.98
N ASP A 35 -17.40 -8.62 -5.45
CA ASP A 35 -18.25 -7.66 -6.14
C ASP A 35 -19.01 -6.80 -5.13
N LEU A 36 -18.70 -5.50 -5.06
CA LEU A 36 -19.35 -4.59 -4.11
C LEU A 36 -20.75 -4.14 -4.54
N SER A 37 -21.19 -4.47 -5.75
CA SER A 37 -22.58 -4.22 -6.20
C SER A 37 -23.57 -5.28 -5.71
N GLY A 38 -23.09 -6.36 -5.11
CA GLY A 38 -23.90 -7.42 -4.54
C GLY A 38 -24.74 -7.00 -3.33
N GLY A 39 -25.56 -7.93 -2.82
CA GLY A 39 -26.37 -7.69 -1.63
C GLY A 39 -25.50 -7.43 -0.39
N ARG A 40 -25.80 -6.39 0.39
CA ARG A 40 -24.98 -5.94 1.53
C ARG A 40 -24.51 -7.07 2.46
N ASP A 41 -25.43 -7.96 2.85
CA ASP A 41 -25.12 -9.08 3.75
C ASP A 41 -24.17 -10.11 3.13
N GLU A 42 -24.28 -10.34 1.82
CA GLU A 42 -23.38 -11.22 1.07
C GLU A 42 -21.98 -10.61 0.99
N VAL A 43 -21.90 -9.35 0.56
CA VAL A 43 -20.65 -8.59 0.48
C VAL A 43 -19.97 -8.55 1.84
N ARG A 44 -20.72 -8.24 2.93
CA ARG A 44 -20.20 -8.24 4.31
C ARG A 44 -19.55 -9.58 4.67
N ARG A 45 -20.24 -10.70 4.39
CA ARG A 45 -19.71 -12.04 4.70
C ARG A 45 -18.48 -12.37 3.87
N ALA A 46 -18.45 -11.98 2.59
CA ALA A 46 -17.30 -12.19 1.71
C ALA A 46 -16.09 -11.41 2.20
N VAL A 47 -16.25 -10.11 2.49
CA VAL A 47 -15.19 -9.23 3.01
C VAL A 47 -14.65 -9.76 4.33
N LEU A 48 -15.52 -10.15 5.26
CA LEU A 48 -15.09 -10.68 6.55
C LEU A 48 -14.33 -12.01 6.41
N ARG A 49 -14.79 -12.91 5.54
CA ARG A 49 -14.14 -14.20 5.31
C ARG A 49 -12.76 -14.01 4.71
N ALA A 50 -12.67 -13.24 3.62
CA ALA A 50 -11.41 -12.94 2.97
C ALA A 50 -10.45 -12.21 3.91
N GLY A 51 -10.95 -11.24 4.69
CA GLY A 51 -10.17 -10.51 5.66
C GLY A 51 -9.59 -11.37 6.79
N LYS A 52 -10.35 -12.35 7.30
CA LYS A 52 -9.85 -13.28 8.34
C LYS A 52 -8.84 -14.29 7.79
N GLU A 53 -9.09 -14.78 6.58
CA GLU A 53 -8.29 -15.84 5.97
C GLU A 53 -6.99 -15.32 5.36
N PHE A 54 -7.09 -14.26 4.54
CA PHE A 54 -5.99 -13.74 3.74
C PHE A 54 -5.44 -12.40 4.23
N GLY A 55 -6.26 -11.58 4.91
CA GLY A 55 -5.92 -10.17 5.18
C GLY A 55 -5.76 -9.30 3.91
N PHE A 56 -6.08 -9.88 2.75
CA PHE A 56 -5.97 -9.34 1.40
C PHE A 56 -7.16 -9.83 0.56
N PHE A 57 -7.66 -8.99 -0.35
CA PHE A 57 -8.64 -9.36 -1.37
C PHE A 57 -8.69 -8.33 -2.49
N GLN A 58 -9.32 -8.68 -3.60
CA GLN A 58 -9.64 -7.75 -4.69
C GLN A 58 -11.11 -7.35 -4.61
N VAL A 59 -11.42 -6.10 -4.93
CA VAL A 59 -12.80 -5.62 -5.07
C VAL A 59 -13.04 -5.13 -6.48
N VAL A 60 -14.24 -5.40 -7.00
CA VAL A 60 -14.77 -4.91 -8.29
C VAL A 60 -16.11 -4.23 -8.07
N ASN A 61 -16.59 -3.45 -9.06
CA ASN A 61 -17.83 -2.68 -8.96
C ASN A 61 -17.89 -1.80 -7.70
N HIS A 62 -16.74 -1.27 -7.27
CA HIS A 62 -16.57 -0.50 -6.04
C HIS A 62 -16.97 0.99 -6.19
N GLY A 63 -17.46 1.40 -7.35
CA GLY A 63 -17.97 2.75 -7.60
C GLY A 63 -16.92 3.83 -7.91
N VAL A 64 -15.62 3.48 -7.93
CA VAL A 64 -14.59 4.40 -8.46
C VAL A 64 -14.60 4.28 -9.99
N PRO A 65 -14.78 5.38 -10.74
CA PRO A 65 -14.86 5.29 -12.20
C PRO A 65 -13.58 4.72 -12.82
N GLU A 66 -13.73 3.81 -13.79
CA GLU A 66 -12.59 3.26 -14.57
C GLU A 66 -11.72 4.39 -15.13
N ARG A 67 -12.37 5.43 -15.69
CA ARG A 67 -11.70 6.59 -16.25
C ARG A 67 -10.74 7.23 -15.24
N THR A 68 -11.17 7.45 -14.01
CA THR A 68 -10.39 8.04 -12.93
C THR A 68 -9.16 7.18 -12.60
N MET A 69 -9.33 5.87 -12.49
CA MET A 69 -8.21 4.94 -12.23
C MET A 69 -7.18 4.95 -13.37
N ARG A 70 -7.66 4.96 -14.62
CA ARG A 70 -6.81 5.00 -15.82
C ARG A 70 -6.05 6.32 -15.94
N GLU A 71 -6.72 7.45 -15.72
CA GLU A 71 -6.11 8.80 -15.76
C GLU A 71 -5.02 8.94 -14.70
N LEU A 72 -5.28 8.49 -13.46
CA LEU A 72 -4.27 8.49 -12.40
C LEU A 72 -3.08 7.58 -12.75
N GLY A 73 -3.33 6.35 -13.20
CA GLY A 73 -2.27 5.43 -13.62
C GLY A 73 -1.39 6.02 -14.72
N THR A 74 -2.01 6.71 -15.68
CA THR A 74 -1.31 7.39 -16.79
C THR A 74 -0.48 8.56 -16.29
N ALA A 75 -1.06 9.46 -15.50
CA ALA A 75 -0.38 10.63 -14.96
C ALA A 75 0.79 10.26 -14.05
N CYS A 76 0.65 9.22 -13.21
CA CYS A 76 1.77 8.69 -12.43
C CYS A 76 2.86 8.12 -13.34
N GLY A 77 2.50 7.35 -14.38
CA GLY A 77 3.47 6.84 -15.36
C GLY A 77 4.22 7.95 -16.09
N GLU A 78 3.52 9.03 -16.48
CA GLU A 78 4.11 10.22 -17.10
C GLU A 78 5.05 10.96 -16.15
N PHE A 79 4.67 11.11 -14.88
CA PHE A 79 5.54 11.70 -13.87
C PHE A 79 6.91 10.99 -13.84
N PHE A 80 6.93 9.66 -13.79
CA PHE A 80 8.21 8.93 -13.76
C PHE A 80 9.04 9.07 -15.04
N ARG A 81 8.41 9.35 -16.19
CA ARG A 81 9.10 9.60 -17.47
C ARG A 81 9.59 11.05 -17.63
N LEU A 82 9.21 11.97 -16.74
CA LEU A 82 9.70 13.35 -16.80
C LEU A 82 11.24 13.41 -16.74
N PRO A 83 11.86 14.42 -17.37
CA PRO A 83 13.28 14.72 -17.20
C PRO A 83 13.65 14.89 -15.73
N LEU A 84 14.90 14.56 -15.38
CA LEU A 84 15.37 14.70 -14.00
C LEU A 84 15.24 16.13 -13.47
N ALA A 85 15.49 17.14 -14.32
CA ALA A 85 15.36 18.55 -13.94
C ALA A 85 13.97 18.91 -13.38
N ASP A 86 12.92 18.23 -13.84
CA ASP A 86 11.54 18.45 -13.37
C ASP A 86 11.20 17.68 -12.09
N LYS A 87 12.02 16.70 -11.69
CA LYS A 87 11.79 15.83 -10.52
C LYS A 87 12.74 16.11 -9.35
N VAL A 88 13.90 16.71 -9.62
CA VAL A 88 15.00 16.83 -8.65
C VAL A 88 14.61 17.64 -7.41
N ALA A 89 13.74 18.64 -7.53
CA ALA A 89 13.29 19.45 -6.40
C ALA A 89 12.47 18.64 -5.36
N LEU A 90 11.82 17.57 -5.80
CA LEU A 90 11.07 16.65 -4.95
C LEU A 90 11.93 15.51 -4.40
N TYR A 91 13.11 15.27 -4.99
CA TYR A 91 13.96 14.18 -4.57
C TYR A 91 14.51 14.44 -3.17
N SER A 92 14.33 13.48 -2.27
CA SER A 92 15.04 13.45 -0.99
C SER A 92 15.64 12.07 -0.76
N GLU A 93 16.70 12.02 0.04
CA GLU A 93 17.24 10.73 0.46
C GLU A 93 16.21 10.00 1.32
N SER A 94 16.23 8.67 1.28
CA SER A 94 15.29 7.78 1.95
C SER A 94 15.10 8.11 3.44
N GLU A 95 16.18 8.57 4.08
CA GLU A 95 16.28 8.89 5.51
C GLU A 95 15.65 10.25 5.89
N ASP A 96 15.46 11.17 4.93
CA ASP A 96 14.82 12.46 5.20
C ASP A 96 13.29 12.33 5.22
N THR A 97 12.76 12.03 6.40
CA THR A 97 11.31 11.85 6.64
C THR A 97 10.55 13.14 6.92
N GLU A 98 11.22 14.30 6.99
CA GLU A 98 10.57 15.56 7.36
C GLU A 98 9.72 16.12 6.21
N ARG A 99 10.08 15.80 4.96
CA ARG A 99 9.26 16.10 3.79
C ARG A 99 8.17 15.06 3.56
N THR A 100 6.93 15.47 3.78
CA THR A 100 5.74 14.66 3.48
C THR A 100 5.66 14.28 2.00
N ASN A 101 5.76 15.29 1.13
CA ASN A 101 5.68 15.12 -0.33
C ASN A 101 7.10 15.04 -0.90
N ARG A 102 7.45 13.89 -1.47
CA ARG A 102 8.81 13.62 -1.94
C ARG A 102 8.90 12.47 -2.92
N LEU A 103 10.01 12.44 -3.64
CA LEU A 103 10.45 11.36 -4.52
C LEU A 103 11.69 10.69 -3.92
N PHE A 104 11.72 9.36 -3.91
CA PHE A 104 12.91 8.61 -3.50
C PHE A 104 13.04 7.31 -4.29
N SER A 105 14.24 6.71 -4.27
CA SER A 105 14.54 5.40 -4.87
C SER A 105 14.67 4.34 -3.77
N SER A 106 14.46 3.06 -4.11
CA SER A 106 14.53 1.92 -3.19
C SER A 106 13.48 2.00 -2.07
N THR A 107 13.88 1.97 -0.80
CA THR A 107 13.05 2.03 0.41
C THR A 107 13.57 3.09 1.36
N MET A 108 12.70 3.51 2.29
CA MET A 108 13.05 4.48 3.33
C MET A 108 14.02 3.90 4.39
N CYS A 109 14.00 2.59 4.59
CA CYS A 109 14.95 1.84 5.42
C CYS A 109 15.79 0.98 4.49
N VAL A 110 17.04 1.39 4.25
CA VAL A 110 18.07 0.50 3.71
C VAL A 110 18.73 -0.18 4.91
N SER A 111 18.04 -1.14 5.51
CA SER A 111 18.68 -2.01 6.51
C SER A 111 19.58 -3.00 5.76
N GLY A 112 20.88 -3.00 6.06
CA GLY A 112 21.82 -3.97 5.49
C GLY A 112 22.34 -3.68 4.06
N GLY A 113 22.26 -2.44 3.57
CA GLY A 113 22.90 -2.03 2.31
C GLY A 113 22.23 -2.51 1.01
N GLN A 114 21.11 -3.23 1.08
CA GLN A 114 20.38 -3.71 -0.10
C GLN A 114 19.52 -2.62 -0.72
N SER A 115 19.67 -2.42 -2.04
CA SER A 115 18.83 -1.52 -2.83
C SER A 115 17.71 -2.29 -3.53
N TYR A 116 16.50 -1.76 -3.46
CA TYR A 116 15.30 -2.29 -4.09
C TYR A 116 15.01 -1.56 -5.41
N TRP A 117 14.52 -2.30 -6.40
CA TRP A 117 14.34 -1.87 -7.78
C TRP A 117 13.07 -1.05 -7.99
N ARG A 118 13.00 0.13 -7.36
CA ARG A 118 11.80 0.98 -7.32
C ARG A 118 12.12 2.46 -7.20
N HIS A 119 11.28 3.29 -7.79
CA HIS A 119 11.10 4.71 -7.44
C HIS A 119 9.72 4.93 -6.82
N CYS A 120 9.62 5.82 -5.83
CA CYS A 120 8.37 6.11 -5.14
C CYS A 120 8.16 7.62 -5.06
N LEU A 121 7.03 8.09 -5.60
CA LEU A 121 6.48 9.41 -5.33
C LEU A 121 5.48 9.26 -4.20
N ARG A 122 5.83 9.80 -3.03
CA ARG A 122 4.98 9.84 -1.82
C ARG A 122 4.34 11.21 -1.70
N LEU A 123 3.03 11.25 -1.51
CA LEU A 123 2.24 12.47 -1.35
C LEU A 123 1.23 12.31 -0.22
N ALA A 124 0.99 13.34 0.58
CA ALA A 124 -0.28 13.46 1.30
C ALA A 124 -1.34 13.94 0.31
N CYS A 125 -2.49 13.27 0.25
CA CYS A 125 -3.53 13.53 -0.76
C CYS A 125 -4.93 13.77 -0.19
N TYR A 126 -5.15 13.59 1.11
CA TYR A 126 -6.41 13.89 1.77
C TYR A 126 -6.17 14.45 3.17
N PRO A 127 -6.88 15.50 3.62
CA PRO A 127 -7.87 16.29 2.87
C PRO A 127 -7.27 17.02 1.65
N VAL A 128 -8.02 17.11 0.56
CA VAL A 128 -7.48 17.60 -0.73
C VAL A 128 -7.08 19.07 -0.63
N GLU A 129 -7.93 19.89 -0.04
CA GLU A 129 -7.77 21.35 0.03
C GLU A 129 -6.49 21.75 0.78
N SER A 130 -6.14 21.02 1.84
CA SER A 130 -4.95 21.28 2.64
C SER A 130 -3.67 20.69 2.04
N THR A 131 -3.78 19.61 1.25
CA THR A 131 -2.60 18.89 0.76
C THR A 131 -2.22 19.24 -0.69
N LYS A 132 -3.19 19.64 -1.51
CA LYS A 132 -3.03 20.01 -2.92
C LYS A 132 -1.96 21.07 -3.20
N PRO A 133 -1.78 22.12 -2.39
CA PRO A 133 -0.70 23.10 -2.60
C PRO A 133 0.71 22.48 -2.59
N GLY A 134 0.89 21.31 -1.98
CA GLY A 134 2.17 20.59 -1.96
C GLY A 134 2.35 19.57 -3.08
N TRP A 135 1.36 19.37 -3.97
CA TRP A 135 1.44 18.36 -5.02
C TRP A 135 2.30 18.84 -6.21
N PRO A 136 2.97 17.93 -6.95
CA PRO A 136 3.74 18.32 -8.13
C PRO A 136 2.85 18.94 -9.20
N GLU A 137 3.30 20.03 -9.80
CA GLU A 137 2.59 20.69 -10.92
C GLU A 137 2.72 19.93 -12.24
N LYS A 138 3.76 19.10 -12.37
CA LYS A 138 4.03 18.29 -13.55
C LYS A 138 3.85 16.80 -13.26
N PRO A 139 3.31 16.01 -14.20
CA PRO A 139 2.63 16.47 -15.41
C PRO A 139 1.33 17.23 -15.03
N ALA A 140 0.83 18.09 -15.93
CA ALA A 140 -0.35 18.92 -15.66
C ALA A 140 -1.60 18.10 -15.29
N ALA A 141 -1.67 16.85 -15.77
CA ALA A 141 -2.75 15.90 -15.47
C ALA A 141 -2.65 15.27 -14.06
N LEU A 142 -1.52 15.37 -13.35
CA LEU A 142 -1.31 14.68 -12.07
C LEU A 142 -2.22 15.20 -10.96
N GLN A 143 -2.29 16.52 -10.76
CA GLN A 143 -3.11 17.07 -9.68
C GLN A 143 -4.61 16.78 -9.87
N PRO A 144 -5.21 17.01 -11.07
CA PRO A 144 -6.61 16.63 -11.30
C PRO A 144 -6.85 15.14 -11.07
N ALA A 145 -5.97 14.26 -11.58
CA ALA A 145 -6.14 12.83 -11.43
C ALA A 145 -6.02 12.34 -9.97
N LEU A 146 -5.16 12.98 -9.17
CA LEU A 146 -5.07 12.71 -7.72
C LEU A 146 -6.35 13.11 -7.00
N GLU A 147 -6.87 14.30 -7.29
CA GLU A 147 -8.10 14.84 -6.70
C GLU A 147 -9.31 13.96 -7.03
N ASP A 148 -9.47 13.58 -8.31
CA ASP A 148 -10.58 12.74 -8.76
C ASP A 148 -10.52 11.32 -8.16
N PHE A 149 -9.33 10.78 -7.90
CA PHE A 149 -9.18 9.41 -7.39
C PHE A 149 -9.26 9.31 -5.87
N ILE A 150 -8.64 10.24 -5.13
CA ILE A 150 -8.36 10.02 -3.70
C ILE A 150 -9.63 9.98 -2.85
N VAL A 151 -10.62 10.80 -3.17
CA VAL A 151 -11.89 10.85 -2.41
C VAL A 151 -12.72 9.58 -2.63
N PRO A 152 -12.99 9.12 -3.88
CA PRO A 152 -13.63 7.84 -4.12
C PRO A 152 -12.86 6.64 -3.53
N ALA A 153 -11.53 6.59 -3.67
CA ALA A 153 -10.72 5.50 -3.12
C ALA A 153 -10.80 5.46 -1.58
N ARG A 154 -10.74 6.61 -0.92
CA ARG A 154 -10.95 6.71 0.53
C ARG A 154 -12.35 6.22 0.91
N SER A 155 -13.38 6.59 0.14
CA SER A 155 -14.76 6.15 0.37
C SER A 155 -14.90 4.61 0.34
N VAL A 156 -14.26 3.95 -0.63
CA VAL A 156 -14.21 2.47 -0.69
C VAL A 156 -13.59 1.89 0.58
N GLY A 157 -12.44 2.41 1.01
CA GLY A 157 -11.80 1.95 2.25
C GLY A 157 -12.67 2.15 3.49
N MET A 158 -13.39 3.28 3.59
CA MET A 158 -14.31 3.54 4.69
C MET A 158 -15.52 2.60 4.68
N GLU A 159 -16.09 2.30 3.52
CA GLU A 159 -17.22 1.36 3.43
C GLU A 159 -16.81 -0.06 3.82
N LEU A 160 -15.61 -0.50 3.41
CA LEU A 160 -15.07 -1.80 3.81
C LEU A 160 -14.85 -1.88 5.32
N LEU A 161 -14.37 -0.80 5.97
CA LEU A 161 -14.25 -0.74 7.43
C LEU A 161 -15.62 -0.86 8.11
N ARG A 162 -16.68 -0.23 7.59
CA ARG A 162 -18.05 -0.37 8.13
C ARG A 162 -18.56 -1.81 8.02
N LEU A 163 -18.38 -2.45 6.86
CA LEU A 163 -18.75 -3.85 6.66
C LEU A 163 -17.99 -4.79 7.62
N LEU A 164 -16.70 -4.53 7.85
CA LEU A 164 -15.91 -5.28 8.81
C LEU A 164 -16.43 -5.09 10.23
N CYS A 165 -16.74 -3.86 10.65
CA CYS A 165 -17.34 -3.57 11.96
C CYS A 165 -18.61 -4.37 12.20
N GLU A 166 -19.56 -4.31 11.27
CA GLU A 166 -20.80 -5.10 11.34
C GLU A 166 -20.52 -6.60 11.44
N GLY A 167 -19.54 -7.09 10.68
CA GLY A 167 -19.17 -8.50 10.65
C GLY A 167 -18.51 -9.02 11.93
N ILE A 168 -17.85 -8.14 12.71
CA ILE A 168 -17.14 -8.50 13.94
C ILE A 168 -17.86 -8.02 15.21
N GLY A 169 -19.03 -7.39 15.08
CA GLY A 169 -19.85 -6.93 16.20
C GLY A 169 -19.38 -5.61 16.82
N LEU A 170 -18.70 -4.76 16.06
CA LEU A 170 -18.40 -3.38 16.46
C LEU A 170 -19.48 -2.42 15.96
N PRO A 171 -19.64 -1.23 16.58
CA PRO A 171 -20.42 -0.14 16.01
C PRO A 171 -19.98 0.16 14.57
N PRO A 172 -20.91 0.39 13.62
CA PRO A 172 -20.56 0.63 12.21
C PRO A 172 -19.57 1.78 12.01
N ASP A 173 -19.64 2.80 12.86
CA ASP A 173 -18.81 4.01 12.86
C ASP A 173 -17.54 3.89 13.72
N TYR A 174 -17.20 2.71 14.26
CA TYR A 174 -16.08 2.53 15.19
C TYR A 174 -14.74 3.07 14.67
N PHE A 175 -14.47 2.93 13.37
CA PHE A 175 -13.22 3.43 12.75
C PHE A 175 -13.30 4.87 12.25
N GLU A 176 -14.44 5.55 12.40
CA GLU A 176 -14.56 6.97 12.07
C GLU A 176 -13.83 7.86 13.09
N GLY A 177 -13.68 9.15 12.77
CA GLY A 177 -12.92 10.08 13.60
C GLY A 177 -11.42 9.78 13.58
N ASP A 178 -10.76 9.82 14.74
CA ASP A 178 -9.29 9.77 14.84
C ASP A 178 -8.65 8.50 14.26
N LEU A 179 -9.36 7.37 14.21
CA LEU A 179 -8.81 6.11 13.68
C LEU A 179 -8.61 6.13 12.15
N SER A 180 -9.38 6.95 11.44
CA SER A 180 -9.29 7.12 9.97
C SER A 180 -9.22 8.59 9.52
N GLY A 181 -8.99 9.49 10.47
CA GLY A 181 -8.96 10.94 10.30
C GLY A 181 -7.58 11.50 10.01
N GLY A 182 -6.55 10.66 9.99
CA GLY A 182 -5.22 11.05 9.55
C GLY A 182 -5.19 11.37 8.06
N GLU A 183 -4.07 11.94 7.60
CA GLU A 183 -3.86 12.17 6.19
C GLU A 183 -3.92 10.84 5.41
N VAL A 184 -4.53 10.83 4.23
CA VAL A 184 -4.35 9.71 3.31
C VAL A 184 -3.06 9.94 2.56
N ILE A 185 -2.08 9.07 2.80
CA ILE A 185 -0.82 9.08 2.07
C ILE A 185 -0.98 8.24 0.82
N LEU A 186 -0.51 8.74 -0.32
CA LEU A 186 -0.46 8.03 -1.57
C LEU A 186 1.00 7.78 -1.96
N ASN A 187 1.33 6.52 -2.21
CA ASN A 187 2.60 6.12 -2.82
C ASN A 187 2.34 5.66 -4.25
N ALA A 188 2.72 6.49 -5.23
CA ALA A 188 2.88 6.03 -6.60
C ALA A 188 4.27 5.37 -6.71
N ASN A 189 4.29 4.07 -6.97
CA ASN A 189 5.49 3.28 -7.09
C ASN A 189 5.73 2.96 -8.56
N HIS A 190 6.96 3.12 -9.03
CA HIS A 190 7.41 2.70 -10.34
C HIS A 190 8.55 1.72 -10.22
N TYR A 191 8.38 0.55 -10.82
CA TYR A 191 9.33 -0.54 -10.88
C TYR A 191 9.83 -0.64 -12.33
N PRO A 192 11.01 -0.09 -12.66
CA PRO A 192 11.56 -0.21 -14.00
C PRO A 192 11.79 -1.68 -14.39
N ALA A 193 11.96 -1.95 -15.68
CA ALA A 193 12.45 -3.25 -16.12
C ALA A 193 13.80 -3.54 -15.45
N CYS A 194 13.97 -4.76 -14.94
CA CYS A 194 15.13 -5.20 -14.18
C CYS A 194 15.90 -6.26 -14.97
N PRO A 195 17.17 -6.02 -15.38
CA PRO A 195 17.93 -6.98 -16.17
C PRO A 195 18.09 -8.34 -15.48
N ASP A 196 18.16 -8.36 -14.15
CA ASP A 196 18.23 -9.57 -13.34
C ASP A 196 17.28 -9.46 -12.11
N PRO A 197 16.00 -9.82 -12.25
CA PRO A 197 15.05 -9.79 -11.14
C PRO A 197 15.35 -10.88 -10.10
N GLY A 198 16.24 -11.82 -10.40
CA GLY A 198 16.66 -12.86 -9.48
C GLY A 198 17.56 -12.33 -8.36
N VAL A 199 18.08 -11.10 -8.43
CA VAL A 199 19.02 -10.56 -7.43
C VAL A 199 18.47 -9.35 -6.67
N THR A 200 17.23 -8.93 -6.94
CA THR A 200 16.58 -7.81 -6.25
C THR A 200 15.06 -7.96 -6.17
N LEU A 201 14.43 -7.19 -5.29
CA LEU A 201 12.99 -7.00 -5.22
C LEU A 201 12.65 -5.54 -5.52
N GLY A 202 11.44 -5.28 -5.98
CA GLY A 202 10.90 -3.92 -6.04
C GLY A 202 10.59 -3.35 -4.64
N LEU A 203 10.07 -4.20 -3.75
CA LEU A 203 9.81 -3.92 -2.34
C LEU A 203 10.14 -5.17 -1.51
N PRO A 204 10.78 -5.03 -0.34
CA PRO A 204 10.98 -6.16 0.56
C PRO A 204 9.66 -6.69 1.13
N PRO A 205 9.68 -7.92 1.68
CA PRO A 205 8.66 -8.36 2.63
C PRO A 205 8.43 -7.32 3.72
N HIS A 206 7.19 -6.88 3.87
CA HIS A 206 6.77 -5.95 4.92
C HIS A 206 5.28 -6.08 5.21
N CYS A 207 4.87 -5.56 6.35
CA CYS A 207 3.47 -5.35 6.69
C CYS A 207 3.16 -3.86 6.68
N ASP A 208 1.93 -3.53 6.29
CA ASP A 208 1.47 -2.15 6.24
C ASP A 208 1.24 -1.59 7.64
N ARG A 209 1.58 -0.32 7.85
CA ARG A 209 1.55 0.33 9.18
C ARG A 209 0.24 1.05 9.47
N ASN A 210 -0.55 1.31 8.44
CA ASN A 210 -1.78 2.08 8.43
C ASN A 210 -2.97 1.26 8.95
N LEU A 211 -4.18 1.79 8.76
CA LEU A 211 -5.42 1.08 9.09
C LEU A 211 -5.80 0.13 7.94
N ILE A 212 -6.02 0.68 6.76
CA ILE A 212 -6.40 -0.07 5.55
C ILE A 212 -5.75 0.56 4.31
N THR A 213 -5.30 -0.28 3.38
CA THR A 213 -4.65 0.12 2.13
C THR A 213 -5.59 -0.16 0.96
N VAL A 214 -5.68 0.81 0.05
CA VAL A 214 -6.38 0.68 -1.23
C VAL A 214 -5.34 0.81 -2.34
N LEU A 215 -5.06 -0.30 -3.02
CA LEU A 215 -4.02 -0.40 -4.03
C LEU A 215 -4.65 -0.50 -5.43
N LEU A 216 -4.30 0.46 -6.28
CA LEU A 216 -4.51 0.41 -7.71
C LEU A 216 -3.29 -0.21 -8.39
N GLN A 217 -3.51 -1.18 -9.26
CA GLN A 217 -2.49 -1.78 -10.12
C GLN A 217 -2.80 -1.46 -11.60
N PRO A 218 -2.37 -0.30 -12.13
CA PRO A 218 -2.62 0.03 -13.53
C PRO A 218 -2.01 -1.00 -14.49
N GLY A 219 -2.80 -1.45 -15.46
CA GLY A 219 -2.38 -2.43 -16.47
C GLY A 219 -2.40 -3.87 -15.98
N TYR A 220 -1.61 -4.73 -16.63
CA TYR A 220 -1.67 -6.20 -16.47
C TYR A 220 -0.37 -6.82 -15.95
N VAL A 221 0.59 -5.99 -15.52
CA VAL A 221 1.90 -6.49 -15.09
C VAL A 221 1.81 -6.96 -13.64
N CYS A 222 1.96 -8.27 -13.44
CA CYS A 222 2.08 -8.89 -12.11
C CYS A 222 3.31 -8.36 -11.37
N GLY A 223 3.28 -8.43 -10.04
CA GLY A 223 4.43 -8.03 -9.23
C GLY A 223 4.17 -7.99 -7.73
N LEU A 224 2.91 -7.89 -7.30
CA LEU A 224 2.56 -8.02 -5.89
C LEU A 224 2.55 -9.50 -5.51
N GLN A 225 3.20 -9.83 -4.40
CA GLN A 225 3.14 -11.14 -3.76
C GLN A 225 2.71 -11.00 -2.31
N VAL A 226 1.82 -11.89 -1.85
CA VAL A 226 1.29 -11.91 -0.48
C VAL A 226 1.71 -13.19 0.21
N SER A 227 2.08 -13.11 1.49
CA SER A 227 2.43 -14.28 2.31
C SER A 227 1.17 -15.04 2.68
N TYR A 228 1.11 -16.33 2.35
CA TYR A 228 0.00 -17.22 2.67
C TYR A 228 0.49 -18.65 2.87
N ASP A 229 0.09 -19.27 3.99
CA ASP A 229 0.42 -20.66 4.36
C ASP A 229 1.91 -21.04 4.22
N GLY A 230 2.80 -20.15 4.69
CA GLY A 230 4.25 -20.35 4.63
C GLY A 230 4.88 -20.15 3.25
N GLY A 231 4.09 -19.76 2.24
CA GLY A 231 4.54 -19.44 0.89
C GLY A 231 4.15 -18.03 0.44
N TRP A 232 4.36 -17.77 -0.86
CA TRP A 232 4.02 -16.51 -1.51
C TRP A 232 2.99 -16.79 -2.62
N ILE A 233 1.87 -16.08 -2.60
CA ILE A 233 0.87 -16.08 -3.67
C ILE A 233 1.06 -14.86 -4.58
N ASP A 234 1.05 -15.08 -5.89
CA ASP A 234 1.04 -13.99 -6.86
C ASP A 234 -0.35 -13.37 -6.95
N VAL A 235 -0.42 -12.04 -6.93
CA VAL A 235 -1.67 -11.31 -7.13
C VAL A 235 -1.78 -10.87 -8.58
N GLU A 236 -2.59 -11.62 -9.33
CA GLU A 236 -2.93 -11.28 -10.71
C GLU A 236 -3.75 -9.98 -10.75
N PRO A 237 -3.28 -8.95 -11.48
CA PRO A 237 -4.04 -7.71 -11.65
C PRO A 237 -5.32 -7.98 -12.44
N ILE A 238 -6.46 -7.66 -11.84
CA ILE A 238 -7.75 -7.65 -12.53
C ILE A 238 -8.02 -6.22 -13.02
N PRO A 239 -8.38 -6.03 -14.30
CA PRO A 239 -8.81 -4.72 -14.80
C PRO A 239 -9.86 -4.12 -13.91
N GLU A 240 -9.69 -2.83 -13.58
CA GLU A 240 -10.67 -2.07 -12.80
C GLU A 240 -10.87 -2.57 -11.37
N ALA A 241 -10.06 -3.52 -10.89
CA ALA A 241 -10.11 -3.94 -9.51
C ALA A 241 -9.17 -3.10 -8.64
N LEU A 242 -9.55 -2.96 -7.37
CA LEU A 242 -8.67 -2.47 -6.31
C LEU A 242 -8.26 -3.65 -5.43
N VAL A 243 -6.98 -3.73 -5.11
CA VAL A 243 -6.47 -4.65 -4.10
C VAL A 243 -6.61 -3.96 -2.74
N ILE A 244 -7.17 -4.67 -1.77
CA ILE A 244 -7.37 -4.19 -0.41
C ILE A 244 -6.54 -5.04 0.53
N ASN A 245 -5.85 -4.40 1.47
CA ASN A 245 -5.20 -5.10 2.56
C ASN A 245 -5.21 -4.31 3.87
N PHE A 246 -5.04 -5.05 4.95
CA PHE A 246 -5.07 -4.51 6.31
C PHE A 246 -3.68 -4.13 6.78
N GLY A 247 -3.61 -3.04 7.54
CA GLY A 247 -2.39 -2.63 8.22
C GLY A 247 -2.43 -2.93 9.72
N HIS A 248 -1.30 -2.70 10.38
CA HIS A 248 -1.10 -2.97 11.81
C HIS A 248 -2.11 -2.29 12.71
N GLN A 249 -2.61 -1.09 12.36
CA GLN A 249 -3.58 -0.41 13.23
C GLN A 249 -4.91 -1.15 13.27
N LEU A 250 -5.34 -1.77 12.16
CA LEU A 250 -6.56 -2.57 12.13
C LEU A 250 -6.37 -3.89 12.88
N GLU A 251 -5.19 -4.51 12.78
CA GLU A 251 -4.85 -5.70 13.55
C GLU A 251 -4.89 -5.42 15.06
N ILE A 252 -4.25 -4.34 15.51
CA ILE A 252 -4.26 -3.93 16.92
C ILE A 252 -5.68 -3.65 17.40
N ALA A 253 -6.45 -2.86 16.64
CA ALA A 253 -7.83 -2.51 17.00
C ALA A 253 -8.74 -3.74 17.10
N THR A 254 -8.55 -4.72 16.22
CA THR A 254 -9.34 -5.96 16.20
C THR A 254 -8.79 -7.06 17.10
N ASN A 255 -7.80 -6.76 17.94
CA ASN A 255 -7.11 -7.71 18.81
C ASN A 255 -6.56 -8.94 18.06
N GLY A 256 -6.11 -8.76 16.82
CA GLY A 256 -5.55 -9.81 15.97
C GLY A 256 -6.58 -10.69 15.27
N LEU A 257 -7.86 -10.32 15.29
CA LEU A 257 -8.91 -11.03 14.55
C LEU A 257 -8.76 -10.85 13.03
N LEU A 258 -8.39 -9.65 12.60
CA LEU A 258 -7.99 -9.33 11.23
C LEU A 258 -6.48 -9.09 11.24
N ARG A 259 -5.73 -9.71 10.34
CA ARG A 259 -4.26 -9.67 10.37
C ARG A 259 -3.70 -8.76 9.28
N SER A 260 -2.65 -8.03 9.63
CA SER A 260 -1.76 -7.32 8.72
C SER A 260 -0.78 -8.33 8.14
N VAL A 261 -0.92 -8.62 6.85
CA VAL A 261 -0.19 -9.72 6.22
C VAL A 261 1.03 -9.21 5.48
N GLU A 262 2.11 -9.97 5.61
CA GLU A 262 3.37 -9.67 4.95
C GLU A 262 3.20 -9.77 3.43
N HIS A 263 3.70 -8.77 2.71
CA HIS A 263 3.64 -8.70 1.26
C HIS A 263 4.91 -8.08 0.71
N ARG A 264 5.20 -8.32 -0.57
CA ARG A 264 6.38 -7.79 -1.27
C ARG A 264 6.07 -7.44 -2.71
N ALA A 265 6.97 -6.71 -3.37
CA ALA A 265 6.89 -6.51 -4.82
C ALA A 265 8.11 -7.11 -5.51
N VAL A 266 7.91 -8.01 -6.47
CA VAL A 266 8.97 -8.59 -7.29
C VAL A 266 9.29 -7.69 -8.48
N ALA A 267 10.56 -7.70 -8.90
CA ALA A 267 11.00 -7.06 -10.13
C ALA A 267 10.68 -7.95 -11.35
N ASN A 268 10.62 -7.38 -12.55
CA ASN A 268 10.49 -8.17 -13.79
C ASN A 268 11.42 -7.66 -14.89
N VAL A 269 11.77 -8.54 -15.82
CA VAL A 269 12.71 -8.27 -16.93
C VAL A 269 12.16 -7.43 -18.07
N ALA A 270 10.85 -7.50 -18.34
CA ALA A 270 10.31 -7.14 -19.64
C ALA A 270 9.71 -5.73 -19.68
N VAL A 271 8.88 -5.35 -18.69
CA VAL A 271 8.04 -4.15 -18.78
C VAL A 271 8.01 -3.40 -17.46
N GLY A 272 8.25 -2.09 -17.47
CA GLY A 272 8.11 -1.28 -16.25
C GLY A 272 6.67 -1.35 -15.68
N ARG A 273 6.54 -1.48 -14.36
CA ARG A 273 5.26 -1.56 -13.66
C ARG A 273 5.04 -0.32 -12.81
N THR A 274 3.84 0.24 -12.83
CA THR A 274 3.43 1.29 -11.89
C THR A 274 2.35 0.74 -10.97
N SER A 275 2.33 1.15 -9.71
CA SER A 275 1.21 0.87 -8.79
C SER A 275 0.97 2.09 -7.90
N VAL A 276 -0.27 2.30 -7.46
CA VAL A 276 -0.64 3.44 -6.63
C VAL A 276 -1.35 2.96 -5.38
N ALA A 277 -0.70 3.11 -4.22
CA ALA A 277 -1.24 2.68 -2.92
C ALA A 277 -1.71 3.91 -2.13
N ALA A 278 -2.98 3.93 -1.73
CA ALA A 278 -3.54 4.92 -0.82
C ALA A 278 -3.70 4.30 0.58
N PHE A 279 -3.06 4.92 1.57
CA PHE A 279 -3.02 4.45 2.96
C PHE A 279 -3.95 5.29 3.83
N ILE A 280 -5.04 4.70 4.31
CA ILE A 280 -5.91 5.34 5.30
C ILE A 280 -5.33 5.07 6.69
N MET A 281 -5.06 6.14 7.46
CA MET A 281 -4.33 6.08 8.71
C MET A 281 -5.06 6.79 9.85
N PRO A 282 -4.74 6.45 11.11
CA PRO A 282 -5.14 7.27 12.24
C PRO A 282 -4.48 8.65 12.23
N THR A 283 -5.06 9.60 12.97
CA THR A 283 -4.37 10.84 13.35
C THR A 283 -3.14 10.50 14.19
N MET A 284 -2.10 11.33 14.13
CA MET A 284 -0.83 11.04 14.82
C MET A 284 -1.00 10.87 16.33
N ASP A 285 -1.97 11.57 16.93
CA ASP A 285 -2.24 11.52 18.38
C ASP A 285 -3.31 10.49 18.76
N CYS A 286 -3.88 9.77 17.78
CA CYS A 286 -4.83 8.69 18.02
C CYS A 286 -4.17 7.56 18.84
N VAL A 287 -4.79 7.20 19.96
CA VAL A 287 -4.38 6.03 20.76
C VAL A 287 -5.10 4.80 20.23
N VAL A 288 -4.37 3.97 19.49
CA VAL A 288 -4.86 2.70 18.94
C VAL A 288 -4.72 1.61 20.00
N ARG A 289 -5.78 0.82 20.18
CA ARG A 289 -5.88 -0.24 21.19
C ARG A 289 -6.93 -1.28 20.80
N PRO A 290 -6.86 -2.51 21.33
CA PRO A 290 -7.93 -3.49 21.16
C PRO A 290 -9.30 -2.94 21.57
N ALA A 291 -10.29 -3.12 20.69
CA ALA A 291 -11.68 -2.75 20.95
C ALA A 291 -12.22 -3.54 22.15
N LYS A 292 -12.89 -2.86 23.09
CA LYS A 292 -13.32 -3.48 24.35
C LYS A 292 -14.34 -4.60 24.12
N GLU A 293 -15.17 -4.42 23.11
CA GLU A 293 -16.20 -5.33 22.63
C GLU A 293 -15.62 -6.67 22.12
N LEU A 294 -14.35 -6.67 21.71
CA LEU A 294 -13.63 -7.85 21.24
C LEU A 294 -12.81 -8.53 22.34
N LEU A 295 -12.83 -7.99 23.56
CA LEU A 295 -12.19 -8.56 24.74
C LEU A 295 -13.22 -9.30 25.60
N GLY A 296 -12.75 -10.27 26.38
CA GLY A 296 -13.61 -10.97 27.34
C GLY A 296 -12.91 -12.17 27.97
N GLU A 297 -13.69 -12.97 28.68
CA GLU A 297 -13.20 -14.23 29.26
C GLU A 297 -12.68 -15.14 28.13
N GLY A 298 -11.42 -15.57 28.25
CA GLY A 298 -10.71 -16.34 27.21
C GLY A 298 -10.17 -15.54 26.02
N ARG A 299 -10.41 -14.23 25.95
CA ARG A 299 -9.89 -13.32 24.90
C ARG A 299 -9.25 -12.07 25.53
N PRO A 300 -8.08 -12.21 26.18
CA PRO A 300 -7.36 -11.07 26.74
C PRO A 300 -6.84 -10.14 25.64
N ALA A 301 -6.49 -8.91 26.01
CA ALA A 301 -5.82 -7.99 25.11
C ALA A 301 -4.44 -8.55 24.72
N ARG A 302 -4.22 -8.77 23.43
CA ARG A 302 -2.94 -9.25 22.85
C ARG A 302 -1.98 -8.11 22.56
N TYR A 303 -2.52 -6.90 22.36
CA TYR A 303 -1.75 -5.70 22.01
C TYR A 303 -1.93 -4.65 23.10
N ARG A 304 -0.86 -3.90 23.36
CA ARG A 304 -0.90 -2.70 24.22
C ARG A 304 -1.54 -1.53 23.48
N SER A 305 -2.11 -0.60 24.24
CA SER A 305 -2.49 0.72 23.72
C SER A 305 -1.25 1.53 23.37
N ILE A 306 -1.23 2.20 22.22
CA ILE A 306 -0.12 3.04 21.78
C ILE A 306 -0.63 4.20 20.91
N ALA A 307 -0.06 5.39 21.07
CA ALA A 307 -0.33 6.50 20.16
C ALA A 307 0.29 6.22 18.78
N PHE A 308 -0.41 6.57 17.70
CA PHE A 308 0.07 6.26 16.35
C PHE A 308 1.44 6.88 16.05
N ARG A 309 1.71 8.10 16.54
CA ARG A 309 3.05 8.74 16.45
C ARG A 309 4.15 7.90 17.08
N ASP A 310 3.89 7.25 18.20
CA ASP A 310 4.88 6.49 18.95
C ASP A 310 5.08 5.11 18.31
N PHE A 311 4.01 4.54 17.76
CA PHE A 311 4.11 3.37 16.88
C PHE A 311 5.02 3.67 15.68
N MET A 312 4.78 4.79 14.97
CA MET A 312 5.57 5.17 13.80
C MET A 312 7.04 5.46 14.12
N ARG A 313 7.36 5.97 15.32
CA ARG A 313 8.73 6.18 15.78
C ARG A 313 9.45 4.90 16.19
N SER A 314 8.72 3.94 16.77
CA SER A 314 9.30 2.68 17.27
C SER A 314 9.41 1.60 16.20
N TYR A 315 8.54 1.63 15.19
CA TYR A 315 8.53 0.67 14.11
C TYR A 315 9.62 1.01 13.05
N LYS A 316 10.74 0.30 13.12
CA LYS A 316 11.79 0.31 12.08
C LYS A 316 11.61 -0.91 11.19
N LEU A 317 11.53 -0.70 9.87
CA LEU A 317 11.56 -1.74 8.85
C LEU A 317 12.98 -2.27 8.66
#